data_AF-A0AAE0N5F9-F1
#
_entry.id   AF-A0AAE0N5F9-F1
#
_cell.length_a   1.000
_cell.length_b   1.000
_cell.length_c   1.000
_cell.angle_alpha   90.00
_cell.angle_beta   90.00
_cell.angle_gamma   90.00
#
_symmetry.space_group_name_H-M   'P 1'
#
loop_
_entity.id
_entity.type
_entity.pdbx_description
1 polymer ?
#
loop_
_entity_poly.entity_id
_entity_poly.type
_entity_poly.pdbx_seq_one_letter_code
_entity_poly.pdbx_strand_id
1 'polypeptide(L)'
;MNVAGLPATLNPNDVPGDKTTNVETIGSKFAEYGYDVIHVQEDFNYHAAIFRTDNHPFRTATSGGVPFGSGLNTLSKLDWVRFERVKWATCSDASSSDCLTPKGFTFMRAAISAGAADNTTAVYVDFYNLHADAGTEGGDNPSYIAAFSQGNAVLTYGDTNGRYSRAADTAIREEGLCAKPSSNHSCETVDKVFYRSSPLVTLKAETFQYASSLFLQADGNVLSGHNPVSVNFTWSSGPSLRQSTFRGGSYGTWFSDVSVGLTLTDGTRLTHGGTGGSATSITLGASEYWVEARLCQGQRSGQTRNFYSRASTTSGRTVAAGTATQDYATFSAPSGWHIVGFLGQAGDELDQLAFVYAPK
;
A
#
# COMPACT_ATOMS: atom_id res chain seq x y z
N MET A 1 1.84 -11.12 -9.80
CA MET A 1 2.27 -12.23 -10.66
C MET A 1 3.00 -13.21 -9.77
N ASN A 2 2.45 -14.40 -9.61
CA ASN A 2 3.20 -15.51 -9.04
C ASN A 2 4.31 -15.91 -10.03
N VAL A 3 5.57 -15.85 -9.60
CA VAL A 3 6.74 -16.05 -10.47
C VAL A 3 7.32 -17.47 -10.38
N ALA A 4 6.65 -18.39 -9.67
CA ALA A 4 7.07 -19.79 -9.58
C ALA A 4 8.53 -19.96 -9.06
N GLY A 5 8.98 -19.10 -8.15
CA GLY A 5 10.38 -18.97 -7.73
C GLY A 5 10.85 -19.93 -6.63
N LEU A 6 10.15 -21.05 -6.42
CA LEU A 6 10.63 -22.17 -5.61
C LEU A 6 11.88 -22.81 -6.25
N PRO A 7 12.88 -23.27 -5.49
CA PRO A 7 14.02 -24.01 -6.02
C PRO A 7 13.58 -25.17 -6.92
N ALA A 8 14.19 -25.32 -8.10
CA ALA A 8 13.84 -26.37 -9.05
C ALA A 8 13.96 -27.79 -8.46
N THR A 9 14.86 -27.99 -7.49
CA THR A 9 15.03 -29.26 -6.76
C THR A 9 13.91 -29.57 -5.78
N LEU A 10 13.14 -28.56 -5.35
CA LEU A 10 12.01 -28.71 -4.45
C LEU A 10 10.69 -28.82 -5.21
N ASN A 11 10.48 -27.92 -6.18
CA ASN A 11 9.28 -27.96 -7.02
C ASN A 11 9.55 -27.25 -8.37
N PRO A 12 9.52 -27.97 -9.51
CA PRO A 12 9.66 -27.36 -10.83
C PRO A 12 8.43 -26.54 -11.25
N ASN A 13 7.29 -26.66 -10.53
CA ASN A 13 5.99 -26.03 -10.84
C ASN A 13 5.43 -26.43 -12.22
N ASP A 14 5.89 -27.54 -12.79
CA ASP A 14 5.58 -28.00 -14.16
C ASP A 14 5.77 -26.92 -15.25
N VAL A 15 6.63 -25.93 -14.99
CA VAL A 15 6.99 -24.87 -15.94
C VAL A 15 8.20 -25.34 -16.76
N PRO A 16 8.10 -25.42 -18.10
CA PRO A 16 9.23 -25.79 -18.95
C PRO A 16 10.40 -24.80 -18.85
N GLY A 17 11.61 -25.29 -19.08
CA GLY A 17 12.82 -24.47 -19.15
C GLY A 17 13.56 -24.28 -17.82
N ASP A 18 14.66 -23.53 -17.87
CA ASP A 18 15.45 -23.20 -16.69
C ASP A 18 14.79 -22.07 -15.90
N LYS A 19 14.65 -22.25 -14.57
CA LYS A 19 13.98 -21.27 -13.70
C LYS A 19 14.66 -19.92 -13.69
N THR A 20 15.99 -19.88 -13.72
CA THR A 20 16.73 -18.60 -13.73
C THR A 20 16.42 -17.84 -15.01
N THR A 21 16.49 -18.52 -16.15
CA THR A 21 16.20 -17.95 -17.47
C THR A 21 14.74 -17.48 -17.57
N ASN A 22 13.79 -18.24 -17.02
CA ASN A 22 12.39 -17.85 -16.98
C ASN A 22 12.18 -16.57 -16.17
N VAL A 23 12.75 -16.46 -14.97
CA VAL A 23 12.58 -15.24 -14.16
C VAL A 23 13.35 -14.03 -14.71
N GLU A 24 14.48 -14.23 -15.39
CA GLU A 24 15.15 -13.16 -16.13
C GLU A 24 14.29 -12.65 -17.28
N THR A 25 13.60 -13.56 -17.98
CA THR A 25 12.64 -13.21 -19.04
C THR A 25 11.47 -12.43 -18.45
N ILE A 26 10.97 -12.84 -17.27
CA ILE A 26 9.95 -12.08 -16.54
C ILE A 26 10.44 -10.66 -16.22
N GLY A 27 11.65 -10.51 -15.68
CA GLY A 27 12.25 -9.20 -15.38
C GLY A 27 12.41 -8.31 -16.62
N SER A 28 12.88 -8.87 -17.73
CA SER A 28 12.96 -8.14 -19.01
C SER A 28 11.60 -7.65 -19.48
N LYS A 29 10.55 -8.46 -19.32
CA LYS A 29 9.17 -8.10 -19.69
C LYS A 29 8.56 -7.07 -18.76
N PHE A 30 8.89 -7.10 -17.46
CA PHE A 30 8.53 -6.02 -16.54
C PHE A 30 9.14 -4.69 -16.98
N ALA A 31 10.42 -4.67 -17.34
CA ALA A 31 11.09 -3.49 -17.88
C ALA A 31 10.51 -3.04 -19.24
N GLU A 32 10.19 -3.98 -20.13
CA GLU A 32 9.62 -3.73 -21.46
C GLU A 32 8.25 -3.05 -21.37
N TYR A 33 7.33 -3.60 -20.55
CA TYR A 33 5.96 -3.09 -20.44
C TYR A 33 5.82 -1.94 -19.44
N GLY A 34 6.79 -1.76 -18.55
CA GLY A 34 6.91 -0.60 -17.68
C GLY A 34 5.67 -0.33 -16.83
N TYR A 35 5.20 -1.32 -16.08
CA TYR A 35 4.11 -1.13 -15.11
C TYR A 35 4.54 -0.20 -13.96
N ASP A 36 3.60 0.47 -13.28
CA ASP A 36 3.98 1.43 -12.22
C ASP A 36 4.24 0.73 -10.86
N VAL A 37 3.47 -0.31 -10.56
CA VAL A 37 3.64 -1.15 -9.36
C VAL A 37 3.42 -2.60 -9.76
N ILE A 38 4.38 -3.45 -9.43
CA ILE A 38 4.37 -4.88 -9.72
C ILE A 38 4.50 -5.63 -8.41
N HIS A 39 3.45 -6.36 -8.04
CA HIS A 39 3.49 -7.31 -6.93
C HIS A 39 3.84 -8.71 -7.45
N VAL A 40 4.89 -9.31 -6.87
CA VAL A 40 5.30 -10.68 -7.15
C VAL A 40 5.03 -11.58 -5.96
N GLN A 41 4.59 -12.81 -6.24
CA GLN A 41 4.36 -13.90 -5.29
C GLN A 41 5.28 -15.08 -5.65
N GLU A 42 5.59 -15.95 -4.68
CA GLU A 42 6.58 -17.04 -4.81
C GLU A 42 7.98 -16.60 -5.26
N ASP A 43 8.34 -15.33 -5.07
CA ASP A 43 9.66 -14.83 -5.39
C ASP A 43 10.67 -15.15 -4.27
N PHE A 44 10.96 -16.44 -4.10
CA PHE A 44 11.81 -16.94 -3.01
C PHE A 44 13.30 -16.91 -3.38
N ASN A 45 13.72 -17.75 -4.33
CA ASN A 45 15.14 -18.06 -4.54
C ASN A 45 15.75 -17.41 -5.80
N TYR A 46 14.94 -16.80 -6.67
CA TYR A 46 15.40 -16.26 -7.95
C TYR A 46 15.17 -14.74 -8.11
N HIS A 47 14.79 -14.03 -7.04
CA HIS A 47 14.56 -12.58 -7.04
C HIS A 47 15.71 -11.77 -7.65
N ALA A 48 16.96 -12.16 -7.35
CA ALA A 48 18.14 -11.49 -7.88
C ALA A 48 18.21 -11.55 -9.41
N ALA A 49 17.67 -12.60 -10.02
CA ALA A 49 17.66 -12.77 -11.47
C ALA A 49 16.59 -11.89 -12.14
N ILE A 50 15.40 -11.74 -11.53
CA ILE A 50 14.41 -10.72 -11.96
C ILE A 50 15.08 -9.34 -11.95
N PHE A 51 15.79 -9.03 -10.88
CA PHE A 51 16.44 -7.74 -10.67
C PHE A 51 17.64 -7.47 -11.59
N ARG A 52 18.19 -8.47 -12.27
CA ARG A 52 19.27 -8.27 -13.26
C ARG A 52 18.75 -7.69 -14.56
N THR A 53 17.50 -7.99 -14.91
CA THR A 53 16.90 -7.64 -16.19
C THR A 53 15.77 -6.62 -16.09
N ASP A 54 15.22 -6.42 -14.89
CA ASP A 54 14.28 -5.35 -14.58
C ASP A 54 14.96 -3.98 -14.37
N ASN A 55 14.23 -2.88 -14.58
CA ASN A 55 14.73 -1.51 -14.45
C ASN A 55 13.88 -0.59 -13.55
N HIS A 56 12.97 -1.14 -12.73
CA HIS A 56 12.19 -0.32 -11.80
C HIS A 56 13.11 0.29 -10.73
N PRO A 57 13.00 1.60 -10.47
CA PRO A 57 13.92 2.31 -9.57
C PRO A 57 13.78 1.89 -8.11
N PHE A 58 12.59 1.44 -7.69
CA PHE A 58 12.33 1.02 -6.34
C PHE A 58 11.94 -0.46 -6.28
N ARG A 59 12.45 -1.15 -5.26
CA ARG A 59 12.13 -2.54 -4.99
C ARG A 59 12.18 -2.84 -3.51
N THR A 60 11.26 -3.65 -3.02
CA THR A 60 11.26 -4.08 -1.62
C THR A 60 12.41 -5.04 -1.36
N ALA A 61 12.99 -4.98 -0.16
CA ALA A 61 13.92 -6.02 0.28
C ALA A 61 13.22 -7.39 0.34
N THR A 62 13.91 -8.42 -0.14
CA THR A 62 13.50 -9.81 0.03
C THR A 62 13.51 -10.20 1.51
N SER A 63 12.60 -11.09 1.89
CA SER A 63 12.58 -11.70 3.24
C SER A 63 13.40 -12.99 3.33
N GLY A 64 14.11 -13.38 2.26
CA GLY A 64 14.92 -14.58 2.18
C GLY A 64 14.36 -15.63 1.22
N GLY A 65 15.06 -16.75 1.08
CA GLY A 65 14.57 -17.92 0.34
C GLY A 65 13.70 -18.82 1.21
N VAL A 66 13.19 -19.91 0.63
CA VAL A 66 12.52 -20.97 1.40
C VAL A 66 13.48 -21.56 2.45
N PRO A 67 13.03 -21.86 3.69
CA PRO A 67 11.65 -21.72 4.21
C PRO A 67 11.34 -20.39 4.90
N PHE A 68 12.29 -19.44 4.93
CA PHE A 68 12.20 -18.25 5.78
C PHE A 68 11.52 -17.05 5.11
N GLY A 69 11.61 -16.94 3.79
CA GLY A 69 11.04 -15.81 3.05
C GLY A 69 9.59 -16.03 2.66
N SER A 70 8.81 -14.95 2.60
CA SER A 70 7.40 -14.98 2.21
C SER A 70 7.17 -15.11 0.71
N GLY A 71 8.22 -14.89 -0.11
CA GLY A 71 8.11 -14.83 -1.56
C GLY A 71 7.28 -13.64 -2.07
N LEU A 72 6.99 -12.66 -1.21
CA LEU A 72 6.24 -11.45 -1.55
C LEU A 72 7.20 -10.30 -1.73
N ASN A 73 7.35 -9.78 -2.94
CA ASN A 73 8.14 -8.58 -3.23
C ASN A 73 7.36 -7.61 -4.12
N THR A 74 7.80 -6.35 -4.14
CA THR A 74 7.25 -5.31 -5.01
C THR A 74 8.38 -4.66 -5.79
N LEU A 75 8.18 -4.49 -7.09
CA LEU A 75 8.95 -3.61 -7.96
C LEU A 75 8.08 -2.40 -8.31
N SER A 76 8.61 -1.20 -8.28
CA SER A 76 7.80 0.01 -8.49
C SER A 76 8.59 1.18 -9.06
N LYS A 77 7.89 1.99 -9.85
CA LYS A 77 8.32 3.34 -10.21
C LYS A 77 8.02 4.38 -9.14
N LEU A 78 7.18 4.03 -8.17
CA LEU A 78 6.73 4.91 -7.10
C LEU A 78 7.56 4.65 -5.85
N ASP A 79 7.99 5.73 -5.21
CA ASP A 79 8.57 5.67 -3.87
C ASP A 79 7.46 5.54 -2.81
N TRP A 80 7.81 5.03 -1.63
CA TRP A 80 6.86 4.80 -0.54
C TRP A 80 7.32 5.39 0.79
N VAL A 81 6.34 5.83 1.58
CA VAL A 81 6.56 6.40 2.91
C VAL A 81 6.41 5.37 4.03
N ARG A 82 5.86 4.19 3.71
CA ARG A 82 5.76 3.06 4.62
C ARG A 82 5.72 1.75 3.85
N PHE A 83 6.42 0.75 4.39
CA PHE A 83 6.36 -0.63 3.94
C PHE A 83 6.35 -1.56 5.15
N GLU A 84 5.53 -2.60 5.11
CA GLU A 84 5.47 -3.63 6.15
C GLU A 84 5.20 -5.01 5.52
N ARG A 85 5.74 -6.06 6.14
CA ARG A 85 5.46 -7.45 5.75
C ARG A 85 4.85 -8.16 6.95
N VAL A 86 3.67 -8.70 6.74
CA VAL A 86 2.86 -9.30 7.80
C VAL A 86 2.61 -10.75 7.43
N LYS A 87 3.02 -11.66 8.33
CA LYS A 87 2.71 -13.09 8.22
C LYS A 87 1.27 -13.32 8.67
N TRP A 88 0.56 -14.25 8.02
CA TRP A 88 -0.72 -14.73 8.54
C TRP A 88 -0.56 -15.32 9.94
N ALA A 89 -1.53 -15.05 10.82
CA ALA A 89 -1.51 -15.55 12.20
C ALA A 89 -1.72 -17.07 12.26
N THR A 90 -2.52 -17.58 11.33
CA THR A 90 -2.79 -19.00 11.13
C THR A 90 -2.29 -19.37 9.74
N CYS A 91 -1.71 -20.56 9.61
CA CYS A 91 -1.44 -21.17 8.32
C CYS A 91 -2.15 -22.53 8.26
N SER A 92 -2.51 -22.99 7.07
CA SER A 92 -3.14 -24.30 6.86
C SER A 92 -2.40 -25.14 5.83
N ASP A 93 -1.90 -26.32 6.22
CA ASP A 93 -1.38 -27.31 5.27
C ASP A 93 -2.47 -28.25 4.69
N ALA A 94 -3.76 -27.92 4.91
CA ALA A 94 -4.86 -28.84 4.56
C ALA A 94 -5.03 -29.03 3.05
N SER A 95 -4.71 -28.00 2.26
CA SER A 95 -4.90 -27.99 0.81
C SER A 95 -3.59 -27.88 0.01
N SER A 96 -2.48 -27.51 0.65
CA SER A 96 -1.12 -27.44 0.09
C SER A 96 -0.09 -27.40 1.23
N SER A 97 1.19 -27.15 0.93
CA SER A 97 2.24 -27.00 1.94
C SER A 97 2.47 -25.53 2.35
N ASP A 98 1.40 -24.84 2.72
CA ASP A 98 1.42 -23.40 2.96
C ASP A 98 2.17 -22.99 4.23
N CYS A 99 2.26 -23.85 5.24
CA CYS A 99 3.04 -23.59 6.46
C CYS A 99 4.56 -23.74 6.27
N LEU A 100 5.03 -24.25 5.12
CA LEU A 100 6.47 -24.36 4.82
C LEU A 100 7.13 -23.02 4.49
N THR A 101 6.34 -21.98 4.23
CA THR A 101 6.82 -20.60 4.00
C THR A 101 5.91 -19.61 4.73
N PRO A 102 6.40 -18.44 5.18
CA PRO A 102 5.54 -17.46 5.83
C PRO A 102 4.64 -16.75 4.81
N LYS A 103 3.49 -17.37 4.50
CA LYS A 103 2.39 -16.74 3.77
C LYS A 103 1.90 -15.50 4.52
N GLY A 104 1.34 -14.56 3.77
CA GLY A 104 1.01 -13.26 4.32
C GLY A 104 0.65 -12.24 3.26
N PHE A 105 0.89 -10.99 3.63
CA PHE A 105 0.86 -9.87 2.71
C PHE A 105 2.00 -8.89 2.99
N THR A 106 2.30 -8.05 2.00
CA THR A 106 3.05 -6.81 2.22
C THR A 106 2.14 -5.62 2.03
N PHE A 107 2.28 -4.63 2.89
CA PHE A 107 1.63 -3.32 2.80
C PHE A 107 2.65 -2.28 2.37
N MET A 108 2.29 -1.42 1.41
CA MET A 108 3.12 -0.33 0.92
C MET A 108 2.27 0.93 0.71
N ARG A 109 2.59 2.04 1.38
CA ARG A 109 1.96 3.34 1.14
C ARG A 109 2.83 4.15 0.20
N ALA A 110 2.43 4.21 -1.08
CA ALA A 110 3.18 4.92 -2.10
C ALA A 110 2.50 6.23 -2.49
N ALA A 111 3.33 7.23 -2.81
CA ALA A 111 2.85 8.46 -3.40
C ALA A 111 2.64 8.25 -4.90
N ILE A 112 1.40 8.39 -5.36
CA ILE A 112 1.07 8.33 -6.80
C ILE A 112 1.11 9.72 -7.47
N SER A 113 1.09 10.77 -6.65
CA SER A 113 1.40 12.14 -7.03
C SER A 113 1.92 12.85 -5.80
N ALA A 114 3.23 12.91 -5.64
CA ALA A 114 3.88 13.83 -4.71
C ALA A 114 5.29 14.14 -5.22
N GLY A 115 5.56 15.39 -5.55
CA GLY A 115 6.93 15.86 -5.54
C GLY A 115 7.39 16.07 -4.10
N ALA A 116 8.69 16.00 -3.82
CA ALA A 116 9.25 16.30 -2.50
C ALA A 116 8.91 17.72 -1.97
N ALA A 117 8.40 18.60 -2.84
CA ALA A 117 7.96 19.96 -2.51
C ALA A 117 6.43 20.12 -2.38
N ASP A 118 5.63 19.08 -2.64
CA ASP A 118 4.18 19.19 -2.57
C ASP A 118 3.67 19.04 -1.13
N ASN A 119 3.26 20.15 -0.54
CA ASN A 119 2.71 20.19 0.81
C ASN A 119 1.18 20.32 0.84
N THR A 120 0.47 20.25 -0.29
CA THR A 120 -1.01 20.48 -0.30
C THR A 120 -1.82 19.61 -1.25
N THR A 121 -1.18 18.94 -2.21
CA THR A 121 -1.84 18.11 -3.23
C THR A 121 -1.28 16.70 -3.33
N ALA A 122 -0.60 16.24 -2.27
CA ALA A 122 -0.02 14.90 -2.26
C ALA A 122 -1.13 13.83 -2.31
N VAL A 123 -0.90 12.79 -3.11
CA VAL A 123 -1.85 11.70 -3.32
C VAL A 123 -1.14 10.39 -3.02
N TYR A 124 -1.71 9.64 -2.08
CA TYR A 124 -1.18 8.37 -1.62
C TYR A 124 -2.19 7.25 -1.86
N VAL A 125 -1.67 6.07 -2.19
CA VAL A 125 -2.45 4.83 -2.26
C VAL A 125 -1.74 3.74 -1.47
N ASP A 126 -2.55 2.95 -0.78
CA ASP A 126 -2.12 1.80 -0.01
C ASP A 126 -2.20 0.54 -0.87
N PHE A 127 -1.04 -0.03 -1.18
CA PHE A 127 -0.88 -1.22 -1.99
C PHE A 127 -0.67 -2.44 -1.08
N TYR A 128 -1.45 -3.49 -1.32
CA TYR A 128 -1.37 -4.77 -0.62
C TYR A 128 -1.04 -5.90 -1.60
N ASN A 129 0.15 -6.47 -1.44
CA ASN A 129 0.58 -7.68 -2.14
C ASN A 129 0.23 -8.89 -1.26
N LEU A 130 -0.66 -9.77 -1.71
CA LEU A 130 -1.09 -10.92 -0.91
C LEU A 130 -0.70 -12.26 -1.55
N HIS A 131 -0.42 -13.23 -0.70
CA HIS A 131 -0.40 -14.65 -1.03
C HIS A 131 -1.10 -15.39 0.11
N ALA A 132 -2.39 -15.67 -0.12
CA ALA A 132 -3.27 -16.36 0.82
C ALA A 132 -2.97 -17.85 0.88
N ASP A 133 -3.46 -18.52 1.92
CA ASP A 133 -3.37 -19.98 2.02
C ASP A 133 -4.17 -20.64 0.89
N ALA A 134 -3.72 -21.79 0.41
CA ALA A 134 -4.47 -22.56 -0.55
C ALA A 134 -5.69 -23.20 0.12
N GLY A 135 -6.78 -23.33 -0.65
CA GLY A 135 -7.99 -24.01 -0.18
C GLY A 135 -9.11 -23.05 0.20
N THR A 136 -9.92 -23.43 1.19
CA THR A 136 -11.08 -22.67 1.68
C THR A 136 -11.11 -22.56 3.21
N GLU A 137 -10.06 -23.03 3.86
CA GLU A 137 -9.89 -22.98 5.30
C GLU A 137 -9.78 -21.51 5.74
N GLY A 138 -10.49 -21.13 6.81
CA GLY A 138 -10.39 -19.78 7.36
C GLY A 138 -9.03 -19.54 8.03
N GLY A 139 -8.60 -18.28 8.12
CA GLY A 139 -7.32 -17.92 8.76
C GLY A 139 -6.75 -16.60 8.25
N ASP A 140 -7.09 -16.26 7.00
CA ASP A 140 -6.73 -14.99 6.37
C ASP A 140 -7.62 -13.86 6.87
N ASN A 141 -7.03 -12.90 7.59
CA ASN A 141 -7.78 -11.85 8.26
C ASN A 141 -7.65 -10.49 7.53
N PRO A 142 -8.75 -9.92 6.99
CA PRO A 142 -8.74 -8.59 6.38
C PRO A 142 -8.62 -7.43 7.39
N SER A 143 -8.50 -7.71 8.69
CA SER A 143 -8.47 -6.69 9.76
C SER A 143 -7.40 -5.62 9.59
N TYR A 144 -6.31 -5.93 8.89
CA TYR A 144 -5.22 -4.97 8.71
C TYR A 144 -5.62 -3.78 7.83
N ILE A 145 -6.38 -3.98 6.75
CA ILE A 145 -6.84 -2.89 5.87
C ILE A 145 -7.75 -1.93 6.66
N ALA A 146 -8.63 -2.49 7.49
CA ALA A 146 -9.52 -1.69 8.33
C ALA A 146 -8.73 -0.83 9.34
N ALA A 147 -7.65 -1.36 9.91
CA ALA A 147 -6.83 -0.67 10.89
C ALA A 147 -5.85 0.34 10.29
N PHE A 148 -5.18 0.03 9.17
CA PHE A 148 -4.05 0.79 8.66
C PHE A 148 -4.31 1.62 7.39
N SER A 149 -5.48 1.43 6.77
CA SER A 149 -5.89 2.18 5.57
C SER A 149 -7.19 2.95 5.75
N GLN A 150 -7.61 3.23 6.99
CA GLN A 150 -8.73 4.13 7.23
C GLN A 150 -8.44 5.50 6.59
N GLY A 151 -9.38 6.03 5.81
CA GLY A 151 -9.25 7.33 5.14
C GLY A 151 -8.36 7.34 3.88
N ASN A 152 -7.65 6.25 3.56
CA ASN A 152 -6.83 6.13 2.35
C ASN A 152 -7.46 5.25 1.27
N ALA A 153 -7.10 5.53 0.02
CA ALA A 153 -7.44 4.66 -1.11
C ALA A 153 -6.56 3.40 -1.07
N VAL A 154 -7.11 2.28 -1.51
CA VAL A 154 -6.52 0.94 -1.37
C VAL A 154 -6.55 0.20 -2.69
N LEU A 155 -5.44 -0.48 -3.00
CA LEU A 155 -5.30 -1.49 -4.05
C LEU A 155 -4.78 -2.78 -3.43
N THR A 156 -5.57 -3.84 -3.46
CA THR A 156 -5.22 -5.15 -2.90
C THR A 156 -5.20 -6.18 -4.01
N TYR A 157 -4.04 -6.77 -4.27
CA TYR A 157 -3.90 -7.73 -5.36
C TYR A 157 -2.76 -8.72 -5.16
N GLY A 158 -2.92 -9.89 -5.74
CA GLY A 158 -2.00 -11.00 -5.63
C GLY A 158 -2.73 -12.32 -5.74
N ASP A 159 -2.08 -13.38 -5.28
CA ASP A 159 -2.59 -14.74 -5.33
C ASP A 159 -3.50 -14.99 -4.13
N THR A 160 -4.81 -14.86 -4.35
CA THR A 160 -5.80 -15.02 -3.28
C THR A 160 -6.12 -16.46 -2.97
N ASN A 161 -5.69 -17.42 -3.81
CA ASN A 161 -6.14 -18.81 -3.81
C ASN A 161 -7.67 -19.05 -3.86
N GLY A 162 -8.47 -17.99 -3.76
CA GLY A 162 -9.91 -17.98 -3.77
C GLY A 162 -10.48 -18.09 -5.18
N ARG A 163 -11.60 -18.80 -5.27
CA ARG A 163 -12.33 -19.03 -6.51
C ARG A 163 -13.79 -18.71 -6.32
N TYR A 164 -14.30 -17.73 -7.05
CA TYR A 164 -15.71 -17.38 -7.14
C TYR A 164 -16.62 -18.58 -7.44
N SER A 165 -16.13 -19.60 -8.14
CA SER A 165 -16.84 -20.87 -8.37
C SER A 165 -16.99 -21.76 -7.12
N ARG A 166 -16.18 -21.59 -6.06
CA ARG A 166 -16.28 -22.37 -4.83
C ARG A 166 -17.33 -21.78 -3.91
N ALA A 167 -18.22 -22.62 -3.39
CA ALA A 167 -19.35 -22.12 -2.62
C ALA A 167 -19.00 -21.41 -1.31
N ALA A 168 -17.84 -21.72 -0.72
CA ALA A 168 -17.30 -21.07 0.47
C ALA A 168 -16.63 -19.71 0.17
N ASP A 169 -16.21 -19.48 -1.08
CA ASP A 169 -15.55 -18.25 -1.51
C ASP A 169 -16.64 -17.32 -2.09
N THR A 170 -17.06 -16.31 -1.35
CA THR A 170 -18.20 -15.47 -1.75
C THR A 170 -17.83 -14.46 -2.84
N ALA A 171 -17.90 -14.85 -4.12
CA ALA A 171 -18.09 -13.96 -5.29
C ALA A 171 -18.53 -14.79 -6.54
N ILE A 172 -18.75 -14.14 -7.70
CA ILE A 172 -19.54 -14.59 -8.88
C ILE A 172 -19.33 -16.07 -9.35
N ARG A 173 -20.40 -16.87 -9.35
CA ARG A 173 -20.37 -18.35 -9.45
C ARG A 173 -20.44 -18.99 -10.84
N GLU A 174 -20.13 -18.29 -11.93
CA GLU A 174 -20.45 -18.80 -13.29
C GLU A 174 -19.27 -18.94 -14.27
N GLU A 175 -18.01 -18.90 -13.83
CA GLU A 175 -16.88 -19.07 -14.75
C GLU A 175 -16.02 -20.30 -14.44
N GLY A 176 -15.68 -21.07 -15.47
CA GLY A 176 -14.71 -22.17 -15.38
C GLY A 176 -13.27 -21.66 -15.23
N LEU A 177 -12.36 -22.51 -14.75
CA LEU A 177 -10.95 -22.13 -14.58
C LEU A 177 -10.29 -21.76 -15.92
N CYS A 178 -9.47 -20.72 -15.90
CA CYS A 178 -8.67 -20.36 -17.06
C CYS A 178 -7.65 -21.44 -17.42
N ALA A 179 -7.46 -21.64 -18.73
CA ALA A 179 -6.26 -22.28 -19.25
C ALA A 179 -5.01 -21.46 -18.91
N LYS A 180 -3.83 -22.09 -18.99
CA LYS A 180 -2.54 -21.45 -18.77
C LYS A 180 -1.66 -21.73 -20.00
N PRO A 181 -1.41 -20.75 -20.88
CA PRO A 181 -1.84 -19.35 -20.78
C PRO A 181 -3.35 -19.17 -21.04
N SER A 182 -3.96 -18.15 -20.44
CA SER A 182 -5.36 -17.80 -20.76
C SER A 182 -5.44 -17.08 -22.11
N SER A 183 -6.46 -17.43 -22.90
CA SER A 183 -6.77 -16.82 -24.21
C SER A 183 -7.92 -15.81 -24.20
N ASN A 184 -8.63 -15.69 -23.07
CA ASN A 184 -9.75 -14.76 -22.89
C ASN A 184 -9.80 -14.26 -21.44
N HIS A 185 -10.79 -13.45 -21.09
CA HIS A 185 -10.96 -12.85 -19.75
C HIS A 185 -12.27 -13.26 -19.05
N SER A 186 -12.96 -14.27 -19.57
CA SER A 186 -14.26 -14.77 -19.08
C SER A 186 -14.10 -16.11 -18.34
N CYS A 187 -12.94 -16.30 -17.75
CA CYS A 187 -12.60 -17.48 -16.98
C CYS A 187 -12.01 -17.04 -15.64
N GLU A 188 -11.94 -17.98 -14.72
CA GLU A 188 -11.48 -17.74 -13.36
C GLU A 188 -9.99 -18.09 -13.15
N THR A 189 -9.25 -17.15 -12.55
CA THR A 189 -7.93 -17.37 -11.91
C THR A 189 -8.01 -17.15 -10.41
N VAL A 190 -7.00 -17.63 -9.67
CA VAL A 190 -6.85 -17.35 -8.23
C VAL A 190 -6.19 -15.99 -7.93
N ASP A 191 -5.50 -15.43 -8.93
CA ASP A 191 -4.95 -14.08 -8.87
C ASP A 191 -6.06 -13.04 -9.05
N LYS A 192 -6.26 -12.13 -8.09
CA LYS A 192 -7.34 -11.13 -8.10
C LYS A 192 -6.82 -9.73 -7.82
N VAL A 193 -7.62 -8.73 -8.22
CA VAL A 193 -7.39 -7.30 -7.93
C VAL A 193 -8.67 -6.71 -7.35
N PHE A 194 -8.56 -6.13 -6.16
CA PHE A 194 -9.61 -5.38 -5.49
C PHE A 194 -9.12 -3.95 -5.24
N TYR A 195 -10.03 -2.97 -5.29
CA TYR A 195 -9.67 -1.59 -5.01
C TYR A 195 -10.80 -0.85 -4.31
N ARG A 196 -10.43 0.21 -3.59
CA ARG A 196 -11.34 1.12 -2.89
C ARG A 196 -10.83 2.54 -2.99
N SER A 197 -11.69 3.46 -3.44
CA SER A 197 -11.44 4.91 -3.38
C SER A 197 -11.46 5.42 -1.93
N SER A 198 -11.14 6.70 -1.75
CA SER A 198 -11.27 7.43 -0.48
C SER A 198 -11.76 8.86 -0.73
N PRO A 199 -12.13 9.62 0.31
CA PRO A 199 -12.45 11.04 0.15
C PRO A 199 -11.29 11.90 -0.40
N LEU A 200 -10.04 11.42 -0.27
CA LEU A 200 -8.85 12.10 -0.78
C LEU A 200 -8.50 11.72 -2.23
N VAL A 201 -8.94 10.54 -2.69
CA VAL A 201 -8.52 9.98 -3.99
C VAL A 201 -9.64 9.11 -4.56
N THR A 202 -10.08 9.42 -5.77
CA THR A 202 -10.96 8.53 -6.54
C THR A 202 -10.11 7.67 -7.47
N LEU A 203 -10.26 6.34 -7.37
CA LEU A 203 -9.66 5.37 -8.27
C LEU A 203 -10.72 4.84 -9.24
N LYS A 204 -10.35 4.63 -10.51
CA LYS A 204 -11.20 4.00 -11.51
C LYS A 204 -10.40 3.00 -12.33
N ALA A 205 -10.79 1.73 -12.29
CA ALA A 205 -10.25 0.72 -13.20
C ALA A 205 -10.73 1.02 -14.62
N GLU A 206 -9.81 1.14 -15.57
CA GLU A 206 -10.11 1.35 -16.99
C GLU A 206 -10.01 0.05 -17.79
N THR A 207 -9.07 -0.82 -17.42
CA THR A 207 -8.85 -2.09 -18.10
C THR A 207 -8.60 -3.21 -17.09
N PHE A 208 -8.93 -4.43 -17.48
CA PHE A 208 -8.53 -5.66 -16.81
C PHE A 208 -8.06 -6.64 -17.88
N GLN A 209 -6.93 -7.30 -17.65
CA GLN A 209 -6.39 -8.31 -18.55
C GLN A 209 -5.71 -9.45 -17.78
N TYR A 210 -5.93 -10.68 -18.27
CA TYR A 210 -4.97 -11.77 -18.09
C TYR A 210 -3.86 -11.60 -19.12
N ALA A 211 -2.72 -11.04 -18.70
CA ALA A 211 -1.58 -10.68 -19.53
C ALA A 211 -0.73 -11.87 -19.99
N SER A 212 -1.27 -13.10 -19.97
CA SER A 212 -0.54 -14.35 -20.20
C SER A 212 0.26 -14.36 -21.52
N SER A 213 -0.31 -13.84 -22.60
CA SER A 213 0.35 -13.75 -23.92
C SER A 213 1.56 -12.83 -23.94
N LEU A 214 1.62 -11.86 -23.01
CA LEU A 214 2.76 -10.97 -22.85
C LEU A 214 3.91 -11.66 -22.11
N PHE A 215 3.64 -12.70 -21.32
CA PHE A 215 4.58 -13.40 -20.45
C PHE A 215 4.82 -14.85 -20.86
N LEU A 216 5.25 -15.03 -22.11
CA LEU A 216 5.66 -16.32 -22.67
C LEU A 216 7.16 -16.37 -22.95
N GLN A 217 7.68 -17.59 -22.93
CA GLN A 217 8.98 -17.96 -23.50
C GLN A 217 8.95 -17.76 -25.03
N ALA A 218 10.13 -17.74 -25.65
CA ALA A 218 10.26 -17.54 -27.10
C ALA A 218 9.57 -18.63 -27.94
N ASP A 219 9.44 -19.83 -27.38
CA ASP A 219 8.75 -20.98 -28.00
C ASP A 219 7.23 -21.01 -27.73
N GLY A 220 6.71 -20.01 -27.01
CA GLY A 220 5.30 -19.91 -26.63
C GLY A 220 4.92 -20.61 -25.33
N ASN A 221 5.86 -21.28 -24.65
CA ASN A 221 5.60 -21.88 -23.33
C ASN A 221 5.41 -20.80 -22.24
N VAL A 222 4.72 -21.16 -21.17
CA VAL A 222 4.48 -20.25 -20.03
C VAL A 222 5.76 -19.98 -19.23
N LEU A 223 5.87 -18.78 -18.67
CA LEU A 223 6.96 -18.43 -17.74
C LEU A 223 6.63 -18.76 -16.27
N SER A 224 5.36 -19.01 -15.97
CA SER A 224 4.86 -19.35 -14.64
C SER A 224 3.61 -20.23 -14.74
N GLY A 225 3.34 -21.00 -13.69
CA GLY A 225 2.10 -21.75 -13.52
C GLY A 225 0.87 -20.86 -13.25
N HIS A 226 0.98 -19.54 -13.35
CA HIS A 226 -0.11 -18.57 -13.16
C HIS A 226 -0.23 -17.64 -14.36
N ASN A 227 -1.46 -17.18 -14.63
CA ASN A 227 -1.71 -16.13 -15.61
C ASN A 227 -1.47 -14.77 -14.93
N PRO A 228 -0.52 -13.94 -15.39
CA PRO A 228 -0.32 -12.61 -14.84
C PRO A 228 -1.59 -11.76 -15.02
N VAL A 229 -2.00 -11.05 -13.97
CA VAL A 229 -3.14 -10.12 -14.00
C VAL A 229 -2.60 -8.69 -14.07
N SER A 230 -3.17 -7.87 -14.96
CA SER A 230 -2.86 -6.44 -15.06
C SER A 230 -4.15 -5.63 -15.16
N VAL A 231 -4.16 -4.48 -14.47
CA VAL A 231 -5.28 -3.54 -14.43
C VAL A 231 -4.70 -2.14 -14.54
N ASN A 232 -5.19 -1.35 -15.50
CA ASN A 232 -4.84 0.07 -15.57
C ASN A 232 -5.87 0.88 -14.78
N PHE A 233 -5.38 1.81 -13.98
CA PHE A 233 -6.20 2.74 -13.21
C PHE A 233 -5.99 4.16 -13.68
N THR A 234 -7.08 4.91 -13.79
CA THR A 234 -7.04 6.37 -13.71
C THR A 234 -7.39 6.78 -12.28
N TRP A 235 -6.94 7.97 -11.89
CA TRP A 235 -7.24 8.53 -10.59
C TRP A 235 -7.46 10.04 -10.65
N SER A 236 -8.17 10.57 -9.65
CA SER A 236 -8.30 12.01 -9.43
C SER A 236 -8.21 12.33 -7.94
N SER A 237 -7.66 13.51 -7.62
CA SER A 237 -7.67 14.03 -6.25
C SER A 237 -9.11 14.27 -5.78
N GLY A 238 -9.33 14.11 -4.48
CA GLY A 238 -10.60 14.40 -3.83
C GLY A 238 -11.08 15.83 -4.13
N PRO A 239 -12.36 16.03 -4.49
CA PRO A 239 -12.88 17.35 -4.80
C PRO A 239 -13.02 18.23 -3.54
N SER A 240 -13.25 17.62 -2.38
CA SER A 240 -13.55 18.32 -1.13
C SER A 240 -12.42 18.22 -0.10
N LEU A 241 -11.54 17.22 -0.21
CA LEU A 241 -10.43 17.02 0.70
C LEU A 241 -9.13 16.78 -0.07
N ARG A 242 -8.06 17.37 0.43
CA ARG A 242 -6.68 17.17 -0.04
C ARG A 242 -5.78 16.89 1.16
N GLN A 243 -4.58 16.39 0.90
CA GLN A 243 -3.59 16.17 1.95
C GLN A 243 -2.20 16.68 1.58
N SER A 244 -1.40 16.97 2.61
CA SER A 244 0.03 17.23 2.45
C SER A 244 0.82 15.94 2.28
N THR A 245 2.10 16.07 1.93
CA THR A 245 3.09 15.01 2.19
C THR A 245 3.20 14.71 3.69
N PHE A 246 3.60 13.48 4.02
CA PHE A 246 3.87 13.07 5.40
C PHE A 246 5.22 13.61 5.90
N ARG A 247 5.27 13.87 7.21
CA ARG A 247 6.50 14.22 7.93
C ARG A 247 6.65 13.45 9.22
N GLY A 248 7.86 12.97 9.49
CA GLY A 248 8.18 12.07 10.60
C GLY A 248 8.35 10.61 10.16
N GLY A 249 8.56 9.73 11.13
CA GLY A 249 8.86 8.31 10.91
C GLY A 249 7.63 7.42 10.88
N SER A 250 7.66 6.33 10.13
CA SER A 250 6.53 5.44 9.90
C SER A 250 6.28 4.40 11.03
N TYR A 251 6.36 4.86 12.28
CA TYR A 251 6.15 4.05 13.48
C TYR A 251 4.79 4.32 14.11
N GLY A 252 4.26 3.33 14.86
CA GLY A 252 3.01 3.47 15.60
C GLY A 252 1.76 3.02 14.84
N THR A 253 0.61 3.29 15.45
CA THR A 253 -0.71 2.93 14.95
C THR A 253 -1.23 4.03 14.03
N TRP A 254 -1.80 3.62 12.90
CA TRP A 254 -2.40 4.53 11.94
C TRP A 254 -3.63 5.24 12.50
N PHE A 255 -3.80 6.52 12.15
CA PHE A 255 -5.03 7.26 12.36
C PHE A 255 -5.36 8.13 11.15
N SER A 256 -6.64 8.45 10.99
CA SER A 256 -7.11 9.36 9.94
C SER A 256 -8.35 10.11 10.38
N ASP A 257 -8.30 11.44 10.28
CA ASP A 257 -9.45 12.30 10.53
C ASP A 257 -10.33 12.47 9.27
N VAL A 258 -9.94 11.89 8.13
CA VAL A 258 -10.64 12.03 6.84
C VAL A 258 -12.05 11.44 6.86
N SER A 259 -12.27 10.35 7.60
CA SER A 259 -13.59 9.74 7.73
C SER A 259 -14.55 10.55 8.61
N VAL A 260 -14.03 11.54 9.34
CA VAL A 260 -14.83 12.47 10.14
C VAL A 260 -15.05 13.72 9.30
N GLY A 261 -16.01 13.64 8.39
CA GLY A 261 -16.44 14.79 7.61
C GLY A 261 -16.75 15.96 8.54
N LEU A 262 -15.92 17.01 8.45
CA LEU A 262 -16.09 18.35 9.01
C LEU A 262 -17.49 18.63 9.57
N THR A 263 -17.62 18.48 10.89
CA THR A 263 -18.18 19.43 11.87
C THR A 263 -18.33 18.65 13.19
N LEU A 264 -17.33 18.70 14.08
CA LEU A 264 -17.49 18.18 15.45
C LEU A 264 -18.22 19.22 16.33
N THR A 265 -19.41 19.64 15.92
CA THR A 265 -20.30 20.48 16.75
C THR A 265 -20.97 19.68 17.86
N ASP A 266 -20.86 18.35 17.82
CA ASP A 266 -21.34 17.43 18.85
C ASP A 266 -20.38 17.30 20.04
N GLY A 267 -19.22 17.97 20.01
CA GLY A 267 -18.20 17.91 21.06
C GLY A 267 -17.27 16.70 20.96
N THR A 268 -17.31 15.93 19.86
CA THR A 268 -16.34 14.86 19.61
C THR A 268 -14.93 15.44 19.60
N ARG A 269 -14.01 14.76 20.29
CA ARG A 269 -12.60 15.11 20.35
C ARG A 269 -11.77 14.01 19.74
N LEU A 270 -11.08 14.32 18.64
CA LEU A 270 -10.06 13.45 18.07
C LEU A 270 -8.73 13.75 18.75
N THR A 271 -8.08 12.71 19.29
CA THR A 271 -6.80 12.83 19.99
C THR A 271 -5.85 11.78 19.46
N HIS A 272 -4.65 12.23 19.06
CA HIS A 272 -3.59 11.38 18.53
C HIS A 272 -2.30 11.62 19.30
N GLY A 273 -1.54 10.56 19.54
CA GLY A 273 -0.34 10.60 20.38
C GLY A 273 -0.63 10.37 21.86
N GLY A 274 0.42 10.40 22.67
CA GLY A 274 0.32 10.17 24.12
C GLY A 274 -0.22 11.35 24.91
N THR A 275 -0.34 11.13 26.22
CA THR A 275 -0.90 12.08 27.20
C THR A 275 0.15 12.98 27.85
N GLY A 276 1.41 12.87 27.44
CA GLY A 276 2.52 13.64 27.99
C GLY A 276 2.51 15.12 27.59
N GLY A 277 3.23 15.93 28.38
CA GLY A 277 3.37 17.38 28.15
C GLY A 277 2.25 18.21 28.76
N SER A 278 2.29 19.53 28.49
CA SER A 278 1.22 20.46 28.90
C SER A 278 0.32 20.75 27.70
N ALA A 279 -0.98 20.48 27.83
CA ALA A 279 -1.93 20.77 26.78
C ALA A 279 -2.03 22.29 26.56
N THR A 280 -1.92 22.71 25.30
CA THR A 280 -2.19 24.08 24.86
C THR A 280 -3.34 24.03 23.85
N SER A 281 -4.18 25.05 23.88
CA SER A 281 -5.35 25.11 23.00
C SER A 281 -5.66 26.54 22.59
N ILE A 282 -6.25 26.67 21.41
CA ILE A 282 -6.86 27.91 20.95
C ILE A 282 -8.27 27.60 20.47
N THR A 283 -9.23 28.43 20.89
CA THR A 283 -10.60 28.40 20.36
C THR A 283 -10.67 29.36 19.19
N LEU A 284 -11.01 28.86 18.00
CA LEU A 284 -11.16 29.67 16.79
C LEU A 284 -12.43 30.52 16.86
N GLY A 285 -12.37 31.76 16.39
CA GLY A 285 -13.55 32.56 16.14
C GLY A 285 -14.37 32.05 14.95
N ALA A 286 -15.62 32.50 14.81
CA ALA A 286 -16.57 32.00 13.80
C ALA A 286 -16.11 32.15 12.33
N SER A 287 -15.14 33.03 12.04
CA SER A 287 -14.57 33.24 10.70
C SER A 287 -13.05 33.12 10.69
N GLU A 288 -12.52 32.41 11.68
CA GLU A 288 -11.09 32.18 11.83
C GLU A 288 -10.75 30.74 11.49
N TYR A 289 -9.72 30.58 10.68
CA TYR A 289 -9.36 29.28 10.15
C TYR A 289 -7.90 28.97 10.43
N TRP A 290 -7.60 27.70 10.68
CA TRP A 290 -6.25 27.21 10.76
C TRP A 290 -5.65 27.12 9.35
N VAL A 291 -4.61 27.89 9.06
CA VAL A 291 -4.08 28.04 7.68
C VAL A 291 -2.62 27.68 7.54
N GLU A 292 -1.89 27.48 8.63
CA GLU A 292 -0.51 27.06 8.58
C GLU A 292 -0.15 26.18 9.76
N ALA A 293 0.62 25.12 9.49
CA ALA A 293 1.26 24.32 10.51
C ALA A 293 2.77 24.30 10.32
N ARG A 294 3.54 24.36 11.41
CA ARG A 294 4.97 24.05 11.42
C ARG A 294 5.19 22.80 12.25
N LEU A 295 5.83 21.80 11.65
CA LEU A 295 6.29 20.61 12.35
C LEU A 295 7.80 20.64 12.46
N CYS A 296 8.34 20.26 13.62
CA CYS A 296 9.77 19.97 13.78
C CYS A 296 9.95 18.50 14.16
N GLN A 297 10.91 17.82 13.53
CA GLN A 297 11.19 16.40 13.76
C GLN A 297 12.59 16.21 14.34
N GLY A 298 12.83 15.06 14.93
CA GLY A 298 14.12 14.69 15.49
C GLY A 298 14.23 13.17 15.67
N GLN A 299 15.37 12.73 16.19
CA GLN A 299 15.61 11.32 16.52
C GLN A 299 15.31 11.06 17.99
N ARG A 300 14.56 9.99 18.28
CA ARG A 300 14.38 9.45 19.63
C ARG A 300 14.39 7.92 19.56
N SER A 301 15.25 7.28 20.34
CA SER A 301 15.35 5.81 20.40
C SER A 301 15.52 5.14 19.03
N GLY A 302 16.30 5.76 18.13
CA GLY A 302 16.53 5.27 16.77
C GLY A 302 15.38 5.50 15.77
N GLN A 303 14.36 6.25 16.17
CA GLN A 303 13.19 6.54 15.34
C GLN A 303 13.04 8.06 15.11
N THR A 304 12.68 8.44 13.89
CA THR A 304 12.27 9.82 13.58
C THR A 304 10.88 10.08 14.14
N ARG A 305 10.71 11.18 14.90
CA ARG A 305 9.43 11.57 15.51
C ARG A 305 9.18 13.07 15.38
N ASN A 306 7.93 13.50 15.54
CA ASN A 306 7.59 14.93 15.61
C ASN A 306 7.73 15.43 17.05
N PHE A 307 8.60 16.41 17.28
CA PHE A 307 8.91 16.98 18.59
C PHE A 307 8.15 18.26 18.88
N TYR A 308 7.68 18.95 17.83
CA TYR A 308 7.03 20.24 17.93
C TYR A 308 5.98 20.41 16.85
N SER A 309 4.88 21.04 17.22
CA SER A 309 3.87 21.53 16.30
C SER A 309 3.47 22.95 16.68
N ARG A 310 3.30 23.81 15.67
CA ARG A 310 2.69 25.14 15.80
C ARG A 310 1.62 25.31 14.75
N ALA A 311 0.44 25.75 15.16
CA ALA A 311 -0.64 26.16 14.28
C ALA A 311 -0.73 27.70 14.23
N SER A 312 -0.93 28.25 13.04
CA SER A 312 -1.19 29.67 12.79
C SER A 312 -2.55 29.84 12.10
N THR A 313 -3.30 30.87 12.50
CA THR A 313 -4.66 31.13 12.03
C THR A 313 -4.74 32.35 11.09
N THR A 314 -5.88 32.53 10.41
CA THR A 314 -6.16 33.72 9.58
C THR A 314 -6.13 35.04 10.35
N SER A 315 -6.28 35.01 11.69
CA SER A 315 -6.21 36.20 12.55
C SER A 315 -4.79 36.51 13.04
N GLY A 316 -3.79 35.71 12.65
CA GLY A 316 -2.41 35.82 13.13
C GLY A 316 -2.17 35.21 14.51
N ARG A 317 -3.21 34.67 15.19
CA ARG A 317 -3.04 33.95 16.45
C ARG A 317 -2.41 32.58 16.22
N THR A 318 -1.60 32.14 17.18
CA THR A 318 -0.91 30.84 17.12
C THR A 318 -1.00 30.05 18.41
N VAL A 319 -0.98 28.73 18.29
CA VAL A 319 -0.81 27.77 19.39
C VAL A 319 0.35 26.83 19.06
N ALA A 320 1.15 26.45 20.05
CA ALA A 320 2.24 25.51 19.84
C ALA A 320 2.40 24.57 21.03
N ALA A 321 2.97 23.40 20.78
CA ALA A 321 3.31 22.40 21.78
C ALA A 321 4.61 21.69 21.40
N GLY A 322 5.33 21.21 22.42
CA GLY A 322 6.59 20.47 22.26
C GLY A 322 7.85 21.34 22.18
N THR A 323 8.94 20.76 21.69
CA THR A 323 10.27 21.38 21.64
C THR A 323 10.76 21.52 20.21
N ALA A 324 10.92 22.75 19.74
CA ALA A 324 11.36 23.01 18.37
C ALA A 324 12.77 22.43 18.13
N THR A 325 12.95 21.80 16.97
CA THR A 325 14.24 21.34 16.47
C THR A 325 14.64 22.16 15.23
N GLN A 326 15.87 21.98 14.76
CA GLN A 326 16.37 22.63 13.55
C GLN A 326 15.81 22.01 12.25
N ASP A 327 15.42 20.74 12.30
CA ASP A 327 14.76 20.07 11.19
C ASP A 327 13.25 20.32 11.28
N TYR A 328 12.75 21.26 10.48
CA TYR A 328 11.34 21.64 10.43
C TYR A 328 10.82 21.82 9.01
N ALA A 329 9.51 21.70 8.85
CA ALA A 329 8.80 22.07 7.63
C ALA A 329 7.52 22.85 7.96
N THR A 330 7.11 23.70 7.03
CA THR A 330 5.88 24.49 7.11
C THR A 330 4.88 24.01 6.05
N PHE A 331 3.64 23.88 6.47
CA PHE A 331 2.51 23.38 5.70
C PHE A 331 1.45 24.47 5.69
N SER A 332 1.29 25.14 4.55
CA SER A 332 0.34 26.24 4.40
C SER A 332 -0.86 25.78 3.58
N ALA A 333 -2.07 26.06 4.06
CA ALA A 333 -3.27 25.79 3.29
C ALA A 333 -3.30 26.64 2.01
N PRO A 334 -3.71 26.08 0.86
CA PRO A 334 -3.89 26.86 -0.37
C PRO A 334 -4.86 28.04 -0.18
N SER A 335 -4.79 29.03 -1.07
CA SER A 335 -5.78 30.12 -1.08
C SER A 335 -7.20 29.55 -1.21
N GLY A 336 -8.11 30.00 -0.35
CA GLY A 336 -9.50 29.49 -0.27
C GLY A 336 -9.66 28.18 0.51
N TRP A 337 -8.58 27.61 1.05
CA TRP A 337 -8.59 26.38 1.84
C TRP A 337 -8.10 26.63 3.28
N HIS A 338 -8.34 25.66 4.15
CA HIS A 338 -7.83 25.63 5.52
C HIS A 338 -7.45 24.20 5.94
N ILE A 339 -6.74 24.05 7.05
CA ILE A 339 -6.40 22.76 7.63
C ILE A 339 -7.56 22.31 8.54
N VAL A 340 -8.00 21.07 8.37
CA VAL A 340 -9.21 20.53 9.03
C VAL A 340 -8.97 19.29 9.86
N GLY A 341 -7.79 18.71 9.77
CA GLY A 341 -7.45 17.50 10.49
C GLY A 341 -6.13 16.93 10.03
N PHE A 342 -5.91 15.69 10.40
CA PHE A 342 -4.64 15.01 10.23
C PHE A 342 -4.81 13.62 9.63
N LEU A 343 -3.74 13.14 9.01
CA LEU A 343 -3.49 11.71 8.89
C LEU A 343 -2.10 11.43 9.44
N GLY A 344 -1.88 10.23 9.96
CA GLY A 344 -0.56 9.95 10.50
C GLY A 344 -0.48 8.69 11.30
N GLN A 345 0.60 8.61 12.08
CA GLN A 345 0.88 7.49 12.93
C GLN A 345 1.29 7.98 14.30
N ALA A 346 0.77 7.30 15.32
CA ALA A 346 0.98 7.66 16.69
C ALA A 346 1.00 6.44 17.61
N GLY A 347 1.65 6.60 18.75
CA GLY A 347 1.56 5.75 19.93
C GLY A 347 1.63 6.64 21.15
N ASP A 348 2.63 6.40 22.02
CA ASP A 348 2.94 7.31 23.12
C ASP A 348 3.41 8.69 22.62
N GLU A 349 3.80 8.80 21.35
CA GLU A 349 4.20 10.04 20.67
C GLU A 349 3.54 10.19 19.28
N LEU A 350 3.69 11.37 18.67
CA LEU A 350 3.32 11.61 17.27
C LEU A 350 4.53 11.29 16.37
N ASP A 351 4.49 10.14 15.70
CA ASP A 351 5.60 9.65 14.90
C ASP A 351 5.58 10.23 13.48
N GLN A 352 4.42 10.19 12.81
CA GLN A 352 4.21 10.70 11.46
C GLN A 352 2.96 11.56 11.38
N LEU A 353 2.99 12.64 10.59
CA LEU A 353 1.85 13.52 10.39
C LEU A 353 1.78 14.08 8.97
N ALA A 354 0.58 14.14 8.42
CA ALA A 354 0.17 14.93 7.27
C ALA A 354 -1.08 15.74 7.64
N PHE A 355 -1.32 16.82 6.91
CA PHE A 355 -2.45 17.71 7.13
C PHE A 355 -3.52 17.48 6.08
N VAL A 356 -4.78 17.46 6.52
CA VAL A 356 -5.95 17.44 5.65
C VAL A 356 -6.39 18.87 5.39
N TYR A 357 -6.66 19.20 4.13
CA TYR A 357 -7.18 20.49 3.72
C TYR A 357 -8.61 20.37 3.19
N ALA A 358 -9.45 21.36 3.48
CA ALA A 358 -10.76 21.56 2.86
C ALA A 358 -10.97 23.03 2.43
N PRO A 359 -11.89 23.32 1.51
CA PRO A 359 -12.32 24.68 1.20
C PRO A 359 -12.95 25.38 2.43
N LYS A 360 -12.79 26.70 2.52
CA LYS A 360 -13.28 27.55 3.64
C LYS A 360 -14.79 27.74 3.68
#